data_AF-E6VGY0-F1
#
_entry.id   AF-E6VGY0-F1
#
_cell.length_a   1.000
_cell.length_b   1.000
_cell.length_c   1.000
_cell.angle_alpha   90.00
_cell.angle_beta   90.00
_cell.angle_gamma   90.00
#
_symmetry.space_group_name_H-M   'P 1'
#
loop_
_entity.id
_entity.type
_entity.pdbx_description
1 polymer ?
#
loop_
_entity_poly.entity_id
_entity_poly.type
_entity_poly.pdbx_seq_one_letter_code
_entity_poly.pdbx_strand_id
1 'polypeptide(L)'
;MTIALPLTVAAGVDAGQRFLDVALAPSGQTFRMPNLAEGIAEIIARLERSGVRRVVLEAIGPYAEPLIKALSVAGFEVGIVNPRRIKAFREAEGGRAKTDRLDARLIARFALTMPETLRPLPTDTQLELKALSLRRRQLTEMIAMEKTRMKQVCGTLLLDSHRAAIAALSAQCQAIEAELARRIGDDAELRRVLHILKSIPGIGERVATLLITDLPELGQRDRKAIASLAGLAPTSANPAQRRLAPPSPADVPAFAPRSTWPPWSPPATTPSSATTTTPFACKENPERSRSSQSHENCSSQPTHSSKPTRHIKVRPLTHKTVAGFAR
;
A
#
# COMPACT_ATOMS: atom_id res chain seq x y z
N MET A 1 3.73 -1.45 -54.04
CA MET A 1 4.53 -1.17 -52.83
C MET A 1 3.64 -1.40 -51.63
N THR A 2 3.81 -2.55 -50.96
CA THR A 2 3.08 -2.86 -49.73
C THR A 2 3.64 -1.95 -48.64
N ILE A 3 2.85 -0.98 -48.18
CA ILE A 3 3.19 -0.16 -47.02
C ILE A 3 3.15 -1.12 -45.83
N ALA A 4 4.30 -1.64 -45.43
CA ALA A 4 4.45 -2.34 -44.16
C ALA A 4 4.17 -1.30 -43.07
N LEU A 5 2.96 -1.30 -42.52
CA LEU A 5 2.68 -0.60 -41.28
C LEU A 5 3.74 -1.08 -40.27
N PRO A 6 4.50 -0.18 -39.63
CA PRO A 6 5.50 -0.59 -38.66
C PRO A 6 4.78 -1.41 -37.60
N LEU A 7 5.14 -2.70 -37.50
CA LEU A 7 4.60 -3.59 -36.48
C LEU A 7 4.88 -2.91 -35.14
N THR A 8 3.83 -2.48 -34.46
CA THR A 8 4.00 -1.83 -33.16
C THR A 8 4.56 -2.86 -32.21
N VAL A 9 5.81 -2.68 -31.78
CA VAL A 9 6.45 -3.56 -30.79
C VAL A 9 6.26 -2.94 -29.41
N ALA A 10 5.66 -3.70 -28.51
CA ALA A 10 5.47 -3.31 -27.12
C ALA A 10 6.25 -4.25 -26.20
N ALA A 11 6.77 -3.70 -25.11
CA ALA A 11 7.39 -4.48 -24.05
C ALA A 11 6.52 -4.50 -22.80
N GLY A 12 6.46 -5.66 -22.15
CA GLY A 12 5.90 -5.84 -20.82
C GLY A 12 7.01 -6.18 -19.84
N VAL A 13 7.00 -5.55 -18.67
CA VAL A 13 7.99 -5.80 -17.63
C VAL A 13 7.30 -6.17 -16.33
N ASP A 14 7.75 -7.29 -15.75
CA ASP A 14 7.52 -7.62 -14.35
C ASP A 14 8.78 -7.30 -13.54
N ALA A 15 8.63 -6.45 -12.53
CA ALA A 15 9.75 -5.87 -11.79
C ALA A 15 9.87 -6.47 -10.39
N GLY A 16 10.83 -7.37 -10.22
CA GLY A 16 11.18 -7.98 -8.94
C GLY A 16 12.35 -7.27 -8.25
N GLN A 17 12.56 -7.58 -6.97
CA GLN A 17 13.66 -7.01 -6.19
C GLN A 17 15.04 -7.32 -6.79
N ARG A 18 15.24 -8.55 -7.29
CA ARG A 18 16.54 -9.01 -7.79
C ARG A 18 16.65 -9.01 -9.31
N PHE A 19 15.53 -9.15 -9.99
CA PHE A 19 15.48 -9.37 -11.43
C PHE A 19 14.34 -8.60 -12.07
N LEU A 20 14.54 -8.25 -13.34
CA LEU A 20 13.58 -7.62 -14.22
C LEU A 20 13.29 -8.59 -15.36
N ASP A 21 12.05 -9.05 -15.45
CA ASP A 21 11.60 -9.94 -16.50
C ASP A 21 10.93 -9.12 -17.59
N VAL A 22 11.49 -9.17 -18.80
CA VAL A 22 11.03 -8.39 -19.94
C VAL A 22 10.52 -9.35 -21.01
N ALA A 23 9.38 -9.01 -21.60
CA ALA A 23 8.83 -9.69 -22.76
C ALA A 23 8.48 -8.71 -23.86
N LEU A 24 8.61 -9.15 -25.10
CA LEU A 24 8.28 -8.38 -26.30
C LEU A 24 7.04 -8.98 -26.97
N ALA A 25 6.14 -8.13 -27.43
CA ALA A 25 5.01 -8.48 -28.27
C ALA A 25 5.12 -7.74 -29.62
N PRO A 26 4.81 -8.39 -30.75
CA PRO A 26 4.20 -9.72 -30.88
C PRO A 26 5.18 -10.90 -30.86
N SER A 27 6.49 -10.67 -30.88
CA SER A 27 7.49 -11.75 -31.06
C SER A 27 7.49 -12.82 -29.96
N GLY A 28 6.98 -12.50 -28.77
CA GLY A 28 6.97 -13.40 -27.62
C GLY A 28 8.35 -13.65 -27.02
N GLN A 29 9.39 -12.96 -27.52
CA GLN A 29 10.74 -13.03 -26.97
C GLN A 29 10.73 -12.51 -25.54
N THR A 30 11.59 -13.10 -24.72
CA THR A 30 11.68 -12.77 -23.30
C THR A 30 13.12 -12.86 -22.84
N PHE A 31 13.50 -12.00 -21.90
CA PHE A 31 14.80 -12.06 -21.26
C PHE A 31 14.69 -11.53 -19.83
N ARG A 32 15.64 -11.93 -19.00
CA ARG A 32 15.71 -11.55 -17.59
C ARG A 32 17.05 -10.89 -17.33
N MET A 33 17.04 -9.71 -16.75
CA MET A 33 18.25 -9.00 -16.33
C MET A 33 18.25 -8.77 -14.82
N PRO A 34 19.41 -8.62 -14.16
CA PRO A 34 19.47 -8.16 -12.77
C PRO A 34 18.81 -6.80 -12.61
N ASN A 35 18.14 -6.56 -11.48
CA ASN A 35 17.60 -5.24 -11.13
C ASN A 35 18.71 -4.33 -10.57
N LEU A 36 19.67 -4.01 -11.44
CA LEU A 36 20.86 -3.20 -11.18
C LEU A 36 21.08 -2.25 -12.37
N ALA A 37 21.86 -1.20 -12.19
CA ALA A 37 22.11 -0.19 -13.24
C ALA A 37 22.61 -0.80 -14.56
N GLU A 38 23.53 -1.76 -14.49
CA GLU A 38 24.04 -2.49 -15.67
C GLU A 38 22.95 -3.29 -16.39
N GLY A 39 22.10 -3.99 -15.62
CA GLY A 39 20.99 -4.76 -16.17
C GLY A 39 19.92 -3.86 -16.82
N ILE A 40 19.67 -2.69 -16.23
CA ILE A 40 18.75 -1.69 -16.78
C ILE A 40 19.30 -1.09 -18.09
N ALA A 41 20.59 -0.77 -18.15
CA ALA A 41 21.23 -0.29 -19.38
C ALA A 41 21.14 -1.33 -20.51
N GLU A 42 21.38 -2.61 -20.19
CA GLU A 42 21.24 -3.71 -21.15
C GLU A 42 19.78 -3.91 -21.62
N ILE A 43 18.80 -3.72 -20.72
CA ILE A 43 17.38 -3.70 -21.11
C ILE A 43 17.13 -2.60 -22.14
N ILE A 44 17.55 -1.37 -21.87
CA ILE A 44 17.36 -0.23 -22.78
C ILE A 44 17.96 -0.52 -24.16
N ALA A 45 19.22 -0.97 -24.21
CA ALA A 45 19.90 -1.30 -25.46
C ALA A 45 19.18 -2.41 -26.24
N ARG A 46 18.59 -3.41 -25.56
CA ARG A 46 17.79 -4.46 -26.20
C ARG A 46 16.48 -3.93 -26.76
N LEU A 47 15.81 -3.05 -26.03
CA LEU A 47 14.53 -2.46 -26.44
C LEU A 47 14.71 -1.56 -27.68
N GLU A 48 15.76 -0.74 -27.71
CA GLU A 48 16.12 0.10 -28.86
C GLU A 48 16.39 -0.75 -30.11
N ARG A 49 17.24 -1.79 -29.99
CA ARG A 49 17.54 -2.72 -31.09
C ARG A 49 16.31 -3.47 -31.60
N SER A 50 15.31 -3.66 -30.74
CA SER A 50 14.06 -4.34 -31.08
C SER A 50 12.99 -3.39 -31.64
N GLY A 51 13.29 -2.09 -31.77
CA GLY A 51 12.34 -1.08 -32.25
C GLY A 51 11.15 -0.87 -31.32
N VAL A 52 11.29 -1.20 -30.03
CA VAL A 52 10.24 -0.98 -29.03
C VAL A 52 10.13 0.51 -28.77
N ARG A 53 8.92 1.05 -28.85
CA ARG A 53 8.65 2.44 -28.44
C ARG A 53 7.92 2.53 -27.10
N ARG A 54 7.18 1.48 -26.75
CA ARG A 54 6.29 1.45 -25.60
C ARG A 54 6.66 0.34 -24.63
N VAL A 55 6.81 0.70 -23.37
CA VAL A 55 7.14 -0.22 -22.28
C VAL A 55 6.08 -0.11 -21.21
N VAL A 56 5.58 -1.25 -20.75
CA VAL A 56 4.45 -1.31 -19.85
C VAL A 56 4.78 -2.14 -18.61
N LEU A 57 4.37 -1.64 -17.45
CA LEU A 57 4.57 -2.29 -16.16
C LEU A 57 3.23 -2.46 -15.43
N GLU A 58 3.11 -3.48 -14.58
CA GLU A 58 1.92 -3.70 -13.76
C GLU A 58 1.85 -2.76 -12.54
N ALA A 59 2.99 -2.41 -11.95
CA ALA A 59 3.02 -1.61 -10.73
C ALA A 59 4.18 -0.63 -10.73
N ILE A 60 3.97 0.50 -10.05
CA ILE A 60 5.02 1.42 -9.66
C ILE A 60 5.38 1.08 -8.21
N GLY A 61 6.66 0.86 -7.97
CA GLY A 61 7.19 0.56 -6.64
C GLY A 61 8.69 0.75 -6.61
N PRO A 62 9.34 0.62 -5.45
CA PRO A 62 10.77 0.88 -5.28
C PRO A 62 11.63 0.01 -6.21
N TYR A 63 11.17 -1.19 -6.57
CA TYR A 63 11.88 -2.08 -7.48
C TYR A 63 11.69 -1.71 -8.96
N ALA A 64 10.62 -1.01 -9.32
CA ALA A 64 10.35 -0.57 -10.68
C ALA A 64 10.88 0.85 -10.95
N GLU A 65 11.02 1.68 -9.93
CA GLU A 65 11.37 3.10 -10.04
C GLU A 65 12.69 3.36 -10.79
N PRO A 66 13.81 2.64 -10.54
CA PRO A 66 15.06 2.87 -11.26
C PRO A 66 14.90 2.59 -12.77
N LEU A 67 14.19 1.51 -13.12
CA LEU A 67 13.92 1.15 -14.50
C LEU A 67 13.01 2.19 -15.17
N ILE A 68 11.93 2.61 -14.51
CA ILE A 68 11.00 3.61 -15.04
C ILE A 68 11.74 4.91 -15.37
N LYS A 69 12.57 5.41 -14.44
CA LYS A 69 13.37 6.63 -14.66
C LYS A 69 14.30 6.48 -15.87
N ALA A 70 15.02 5.38 -15.95
CA ALA A 70 15.95 5.14 -17.06
C ALA A 70 15.24 5.04 -18.41
N LEU A 71 14.08 4.37 -18.47
CA LEU A 71 13.24 4.29 -19.67
C LEU A 71 12.70 5.67 -20.09
N SER A 72 12.25 6.48 -19.14
CA SER A 72 11.78 7.84 -19.43
C SER A 72 12.89 8.74 -19.98
N VAL A 73 14.10 8.66 -19.40
CA VAL A 73 15.29 9.39 -19.90
C VAL A 73 15.68 8.95 -21.31
N ALA A 74 15.59 7.65 -21.59
CA ALA A 74 15.85 7.09 -22.92
C ALA A 74 14.71 7.35 -23.94
N GLY A 75 13.64 8.05 -23.56
CA GLY A 75 12.58 8.48 -24.47
C GLY A 75 11.50 7.43 -24.77
N PHE A 76 11.43 6.34 -23.99
CA PHE A 76 10.35 5.35 -24.14
C PHE A 76 9.01 5.87 -23.64
N GLU A 77 7.92 5.46 -24.30
CA GLU A 77 6.58 5.62 -23.75
C GLU A 77 6.34 4.59 -22.65
N VAL A 78 6.47 5.02 -21.40
CA VAL A 78 6.24 4.17 -20.24
C VAL A 78 4.78 4.27 -19.78
N GLY A 79 4.10 3.13 -19.70
CA GLY A 79 2.71 3.04 -19.25
C GLY A 79 2.54 2.08 -18.08
N ILE A 80 1.52 2.32 -17.25
CA ILE A 80 1.17 1.46 -16.12
C ILE A 80 -0.19 0.83 -16.32
N VAL A 81 -0.27 -0.49 -16.10
CA VAL A 81 -1.54 -1.24 -16.15
C VAL A 81 -2.11 -1.38 -14.76
N ASN A 82 -3.42 -1.40 -14.65
CA ASN A 82 -4.06 -1.79 -13.39
C ASN A 82 -3.91 -3.32 -13.19
N PRO A 83 -3.38 -3.80 -12.05
CA PRO A 83 -3.27 -5.24 -11.75
C PRO A 83 -4.57 -6.02 -11.93
N ARG A 84 -5.72 -5.39 -11.63
CA ARG A 84 -7.04 -6.00 -11.83
C ARG A 84 -7.32 -6.32 -13.29
N ARG A 85 -6.85 -5.48 -14.21
CA ARG A 85 -7.00 -5.69 -15.66
C ARG A 85 -6.09 -6.78 -16.17
N ILE A 86 -4.84 -6.83 -15.71
CA ILE A 86 -3.92 -7.94 -16.01
C ILE A 86 -4.52 -9.26 -15.52
N LYS A 87 -5.08 -9.30 -14.31
CA LYS A 87 -5.76 -10.48 -13.77
C LYS A 87 -6.94 -10.91 -14.64
N ALA A 88 -7.85 -9.99 -14.99
CA ALA A 88 -8.99 -10.30 -15.85
C ALA A 88 -8.57 -10.78 -17.25
N PHE A 89 -7.51 -10.19 -17.81
CA PHE A 89 -6.95 -10.60 -19.10
C PHE A 89 -6.35 -12.01 -19.04
N ARG A 90 -5.64 -12.35 -17.94
CA ARG A 90 -5.13 -13.71 -17.70
C ARG A 90 -6.25 -14.74 -17.66
N GLU A 91 -7.32 -14.44 -16.93
CA GLU A 91 -8.50 -15.30 -16.79
C GLU A 91 -9.18 -15.52 -18.15
N ALA A 92 -9.29 -14.48 -18.98
CA ALA A 92 -9.85 -14.57 -20.33
C ALA A 92 -8.99 -15.43 -21.27
N GLU A 93 -7.65 -15.39 -21.15
CA GLU A 93 -6.74 -16.24 -21.93
C GLU A 93 -6.65 -17.70 -21.41
N GLY A 94 -7.30 -18.03 -20.28
CA GLY A 94 -7.29 -19.39 -19.70
C GLY A 94 -5.97 -19.79 -19.03
N GLY A 95 -5.07 -18.84 -18.78
CA GLY A 95 -3.76 -19.11 -18.17
C GLY A 95 -3.84 -19.38 -16.67
N ARG A 96 -3.47 -20.59 -16.23
CA ARG A 96 -3.39 -20.96 -14.79
C ARG A 96 -1.99 -20.88 -14.19
N ALA A 97 -0.95 -21.00 -15.01
CA ALA A 97 0.44 -20.95 -14.55
C ALA A 97 0.90 -19.49 -14.36
N LYS A 98 1.58 -19.24 -13.24
CA LYS A 98 2.14 -17.93 -12.90
C LYS A 98 3.66 -18.04 -12.73
N THR A 99 4.39 -17.33 -13.56
CA THR A 99 5.84 -17.11 -13.43
C THR A 99 6.14 -15.70 -13.88
N ASP A 100 7.18 -15.07 -13.34
CA ASP A 100 7.55 -13.68 -13.70
C ASP A 100 7.68 -13.50 -15.23
N ARG A 101 8.23 -14.51 -15.92
CA ARG A 101 8.35 -14.55 -17.39
C ARG A 101 7.00 -14.63 -18.11
N LEU A 102 6.05 -15.41 -17.59
CA LEU A 102 4.69 -15.49 -18.14
C LEU A 102 3.92 -14.19 -17.88
N ASP A 103 4.13 -13.58 -16.72
CA ASP A 103 3.51 -12.31 -16.34
C ASP A 103 4.04 -11.17 -17.23
N ALA A 104 5.35 -11.10 -17.49
CA ALA A 104 5.92 -10.16 -18.46
C ALA A 104 5.32 -10.33 -19.86
N ARG A 105 5.16 -11.59 -20.35
CA ARG A 105 4.54 -11.87 -21.66
C ARG A 105 3.08 -11.43 -21.70
N LEU A 106 2.33 -11.70 -20.64
CA LEU A 106 0.94 -11.29 -20.50
C LEU A 106 0.83 -9.76 -20.56
N ILE A 107 1.70 -9.05 -19.84
CA ILE A 107 1.75 -7.57 -19.85
C ILE A 107 2.09 -7.05 -21.25
N ALA A 108 3.07 -7.65 -21.95
CA ALA A 108 3.47 -7.24 -23.29
C ALA A 108 2.33 -7.41 -24.30
N ARG A 109 1.62 -8.56 -24.26
CA ARG A 109 0.43 -8.79 -25.08
C ARG A 109 -0.69 -7.81 -24.76
N PHE A 110 -0.94 -7.58 -23.47
CA PHE A 110 -1.95 -6.62 -23.03
C PHE A 110 -1.65 -5.21 -23.57
N ALA A 111 -0.39 -4.77 -23.51
CA ALA A 111 0.06 -3.48 -24.01
C ALA A 111 -0.12 -3.31 -25.53
N LEU A 112 -0.02 -4.41 -26.28
CA LEU A 112 -0.24 -4.43 -27.72
C LEU A 112 -1.73 -4.45 -28.07
N THR A 113 -2.53 -5.24 -27.36
CA THR A 113 -3.95 -5.46 -27.65
C THR A 113 -4.86 -4.35 -27.14
N MET A 114 -4.51 -3.69 -26.02
CA MET A 114 -5.34 -2.67 -25.35
C MET A 114 -4.57 -1.38 -25.06
N PRO A 115 -4.01 -0.70 -26.08
CA PRO A 115 -3.12 0.45 -25.87
C PRO A 115 -3.79 1.66 -25.19
N GLU A 116 -5.08 1.89 -25.44
CA GLU A 116 -5.88 2.98 -24.87
C GLU A 116 -6.11 2.86 -23.35
N THR A 117 -5.73 1.73 -22.79
CA THR A 117 -6.03 1.36 -21.40
C THR A 117 -4.86 1.53 -20.46
N LEU A 118 -3.72 1.89 -21.03
CA LEU A 118 -2.50 2.19 -20.32
C LEU A 118 -2.63 3.55 -19.66
N ARG A 119 -2.25 3.62 -18.38
CA ARG A 119 -2.20 4.88 -17.66
C ARG A 119 -0.84 5.53 -17.84
N PRO A 120 -0.79 6.87 -17.98
CA PRO A 120 0.47 7.59 -17.95
C PRO A 120 1.15 7.40 -16.58
N LEU A 121 2.46 7.63 -16.56
CA LEU A 121 3.18 7.70 -15.29
C LEU A 121 2.61 8.84 -14.42
N PRO A 122 2.35 8.59 -13.12
CA PRO A 122 2.05 9.64 -12.17
C PRO A 122 3.19 10.65 -12.06
N THR A 123 2.86 11.89 -11.76
CA THR A 123 3.87 12.92 -11.47
C THR A 123 4.57 12.65 -10.14
N ASP A 124 5.75 13.24 -9.94
CA ASP A 124 6.49 13.12 -8.67
C ASP A 124 5.63 13.53 -7.48
N THR A 125 4.90 14.64 -7.59
CA THR A 125 3.94 15.08 -6.57
C THR A 125 2.88 14.02 -6.25
N GLN A 126 2.33 13.36 -7.28
CA GLN A 126 1.34 12.30 -7.07
C GLN A 126 1.96 11.08 -6.39
N LEU A 127 3.19 10.70 -6.74
CA LEU A 127 3.92 9.60 -6.10
C LEU A 127 4.20 9.89 -4.62
N GLU A 128 4.66 11.10 -4.30
CA GLU A 128 4.93 11.55 -2.94
C GLU A 128 3.66 11.55 -2.08
N LEU A 129 2.59 12.16 -2.57
CA LEU A 129 1.29 12.20 -1.89
C LEU A 129 0.73 10.79 -1.65
N LYS A 130 0.87 9.90 -2.62
CA LYS A 130 0.45 8.50 -2.50
C LYS A 130 1.29 7.74 -1.46
N ALA A 131 2.60 7.99 -1.40
CA ALA A 131 3.48 7.39 -0.40
C ALA A 131 3.09 7.84 1.03
N LEU A 132 2.79 9.12 1.22
CA LEU A 132 2.28 9.66 2.49
C LEU A 132 0.92 9.06 2.87
N SER A 133 -0.03 8.97 1.92
CA SER A 133 -1.34 8.34 2.12
C SER A 133 -1.20 6.87 2.55
N LEU A 134 -0.31 6.12 1.88
CA LEU A 134 0.00 4.74 2.21
C LEU A 134 0.56 4.63 3.64
N ARG A 135 1.51 5.49 4.02
CA ARG A 135 2.08 5.48 5.37
C ARG A 135 1.04 5.79 6.44
N ARG A 136 0.16 6.78 6.21
CA ARG A 136 -0.97 7.08 7.11
C ARG A 136 -1.85 5.85 7.33
N ARG A 137 -2.17 5.11 6.26
CA ARG A 137 -2.96 3.88 6.34
C ARG A 137 -2.28 2.82 7.21
N GLN A 138 -1.00 2.55 6.97
CA GLN A 138 -0.20 1.62 7.77
C GLN A 138 -0.20 1.99 9.27
N LEU A 139 0.02 3.27 9.59
CA LEU A 139 0.00 3.75 10.98
C LEU A 139 -1.38 3.55 11.62
N THR A 140 -2.45 3.83 10.88
CA THR A 140 -3.83 3.62 11.35
C THR A 140 -4.13 2.15 11.64
N GLU A 141 -3.68 1.25 10.75
CA GLU A 141 -3.79 -0.20 10.94
C GLU A 141 -3.01 -0.65 12.19
N MET A 142 -1.77 -0.18 12.38
CA MET A 142 -0.98 -0.48 13.57
C MET A 142 -1.66 0.01 14.87
N ILE A 143 -2.23 1.22 14.86
CA ILE A 143 -2.99 1.74 16.01
C ILE A 143 -4.19 0.84 16.33
N ALA A 144 -4.92 0.38 15.31
CA ALA A 144 -6.07 -0.51 15.49
C ALA A 144 -5.66 -1.87 16.05
N MET A 145 -4.55 -2.43 15.55
CA MET A 145 -3.96 -3.67 16.08
C MET A 145 -3.57 -3.52 17.54
N GLU A 146 -2.91 -2.42 17.89
CA GLU A 146 -2.43 -2.19 19.26
C GLU A 146 -3.57 -1.97 20.24
N LYS A 147 -4.62 -1.23 19.83
CA LYS A 147 -5.87 -1.12 20.61
C LYS A 147 -6.53 -2.46 20.84
N THR A 148 -6.46 -3.37 19.87
CA THR A 148 -7.04 -4.72 19.99
C THR A 148 -6.24 -5.56 20.99
N ARG A 149 -4.91 -5.53 20.92
CA ARG A 149 -4.02 -6.21 21.88
C ARG A 149 -4.21 -5.70 23.30
N MET A 150 -4.33 -4.38 23.47
CA MET A 150 -4.54 -3.75 24.78
C MET A 150 -5.80 -4.28 25.50
N LYS A 151 -6.85 -4.66 24.76
CA LYS A 151 -8.07 -5.24 25.34
C LYS A 151 -7.89 -6.66 25.89
N GLN A 152 -6.81 -7.35 25.52
CA GLN A 152 -6.55 -8.75 25.85
C GLN A 152 -5.56 -8.92 27.01
N VAL A 153 -5.00 -7.82 27.54
CA VAL A 153 -4.01 -7.87 28.62
C VAL A 153 -4.57 -7.36 29.93
N CYS A 154 -4.07 -7.93 31.03
CA CYS A 154 -4.32 -7.48 32.39
C CYS A 154 -3.00 -7.00 33.01
N GLY A 155 -3.06 -6.04 33.92
CA GLY A 155 -1.88 -5.48 34.61
C GLY A 155 -1.49 -4.09 34.10
N THR A 156 -1.21 -3.20 35.04
CA THR A 156 -0.96 -1.77 34.80
C THR A 156 0.22 -1.52 33.87
N LEU A 157 1.34 -2.22 34.10
CA LEU A 157 2.55 -2.10 33.30
C LEU A 157 2.31 -2.37 31.79
N LEU A 158 1.56 -3.43 31.46
CA LEU A 158 1.27 -3.80 30.08
C LEU A 158 0.31 -2.80 29.42
N LEU A 159 -0.71 -2.35 30.16
CA LEU A 159 -1.63 -1.31 29.69
C LEU A 159 -0.89 0.00 29.40
N ASP A 160 0.03 0.41 30.27
CA ASP A 160 0.82 1.63 30.07
C ASP A 160 1.77 1.52 28.87
N SER A 161 2.38 0.35 28.66
CA SER A 161 3.18 0.06 27.46
C SER A 161 2.37 0.20 26.16
N HIS A 162 1.19 -0.42 26.08
CA HIS A 162 0.31 -0.30 24.91
C HIS A 162 -0.19 1.13 24.70
N ARG A 163 -0.53 1.86 25.78
CA ARG A 163 -0.93 3.27 25.69
C ARG A 163 0.20 4.14 25.14
N ALA A 164 1.43 3.93 25.60
CA ALA A 164 2.60 4.63 25.09
C ALA A 164 2.82 4.34 23.59
N ALA A 165 2.70 3.08 23.17
CA ALA A 165 2.80 2.69 21.76
C ALA A 165 1.71 3.35 20.90
N ILE A 166 0.45 3.32 21.35
CA ILE A 166 -0.67 3.98 20.66
C ILE A 166 -0.44 5.49 20.55
N ALA A 167 0.03 6.13 21.61
CA ALA A 167 0.32 7.57 21.62
C ALA A 167 1.42 7.92 20.60
N ALA A 168 2.52 7.16 20.58
CA ALA A 168 3.62 7.36 19.64
C ALA A 168 3.17 7.16 18.18
N LEU A 169 2.42 6.09 17.88
CA LEU A 169 1.88 5.84 16.54
C LEU A 169 0.88 6.92 16.11
N SER A 170 0.05 7.40 17.04
CA SER A 170 -0.91 8.47 16.77
C SER A 170 -0.23 9.79 16.45
N ALA A 171 0.84 10.15 17.19
CA ALA A 171 1.65 11.33 16.91
C ALA A 171 2.32 11.25 15.52
N GLN A 172 2.86 10.09 15.15
CA GLN A 172 3.38 9.87 13.80
C GLN A 172 2.30 10.01 12.73
N CYS A 173 1.10 9.47 12.98
CA CYS A 173 -0.02 9.58 12.04
C CYS A 173 -0.43 11.05 11.83
N GLN A 174 -0.51 11.83 12.91
CA GLN A 174 -0.80 13.27 12.86
C GLN A 174 0.26 14.05 12.09
N ALA A 175 1.54 13.73 12.26
CA ALA A 175 2.62 14.36 11.51
C ALA A 175 2.48 14.11 9.99
N ILE A 176 2.13 12.88 9.59
CA ILE A 176 1.88 12.53 8.18
C ILE A 176 0.62 13.23 7.65
N GLU A 177 -0.46 13.29 8.44
CA GLU A 177 -1.68 14.02 8.06
C GLU A 177 -1.42 15.53 7.88
N ALA A 178 -0.61 16.13 8.75
CA ALA A 178 -0.21 17.53 8.64
C ALA A 178 0.65 17.80 7.39
N GLU A 179 1.58 16.90 7.07
CA GLU A 179 2.40 17.03 5.86
C GLU A 179 1.58 16.87 4.57
N LEU A 180 0.60 15.95 4.55
CA LEU A 180 -0.37 15.85 3.45
C LEU A 180 -1.15 17.14 3.28
N ALA A 181 -1.69 17.69 4.38
CA ALA A 181 -2.45 18.94 4.36
C ALA A 181 -1.60 20.12 3.87
N ARG A 182 -0.32 20.19 4.30
CA ARG A 182 0.62 21.22 3.85
C ARG A 182 0.86 21.12 2.34
N ARG A 183 1.22 19.94 1.81
CA ARG A 183 1.50 19.77 0.36
C ARG A 183 0.27 20.07 -0.51
N ILE A 184 -0.91 19.61 -0.10
CA ILE A 184 -2.16 19.94 -0.79
C ILE A 184 -2.47 21.43 -0.69
N GLY A 185 -2.16 22.04 0.46
CA GLY A 185 -2.32 23.46 0.72
C GLY A 185 -1.35 24.34 -0.06
N ASP A 186 -0.17 23.86 -0.44
CA ASP A 186 0.84 24.61 -1.20
C ASP A 186 0.54 24.59 -2.71
N ASP A 187 -0.05 23.51 -3.23
CA ASP A 187 -0.43 23.37 -4.63
C ASP A 187 -1.80 24.03 -4.92
N ALA A 188 -1.84 24.96 -5.87
CA ALA A 188 -3.06 25.71 -6.18
C ALA A 188 -4.19 24.86 -6.77
N GLU A 189 -3.86 23.89 -7.61
CA GLU A 189 -4.85 22.99 -8.21
C GLU A 189 -5.36 21.99 -7.18
N LEU A 190 -4.49 21.41 -6.37
CA LEU A 190 -4.91 20.47 -5.33
C LEU A 190 -5.78 21.15 -4.27
N ARG A 191 -5.44 22.37 -3.87
CA ARG A 191 -6.27 23.18 -2.96
C ARG A 191 -7.65 23.47 -3.53
N ARG A 192 -7.72 23.79 -4.83
CA ARG A 192 -9.00 23.98 -5.55
C ARG A 192 -9.83 22.70 -5.57
N VAL A 193 -9.21 21.57 -5.90
CA VAL A 193 -9.88 20.24 -5.89
C VAL A 193 -10.38 19.88 -4.48
N LEU A 194 -9.57 20.11 -3.45
CA LEU A 194 -9.94 19.90 -2.05
C LEU A 194 -11.19 20.71 -1.68
N HIS A 195 -11.23 21.99 -2.05
CA HIS A 195 -12.38 22.86 -1.79
C HIS A 195 -13.66 22.33 -2.46
N ILE A 196 -13.56 21.92 -3.73
CA ILE A 196 -14.70 21.35 -4.47
C ILE A 196 -15.19 20.08 -3.78
N LEU A 197 -14.30 19.16 -3.42
CA LEU A 197 -14.66 17.90 -2.76
C LEU A 197 -15.36 18.14 -1.42
N LYS A 198 -14.87 19.08 -0.62
CA LYS A 198 -15.46 19.43 0.68
C LYS A 198 -16.82 20.12 0.58
N SER A 199 -17.20 20.64 -0.59
CA SER A 199 -18.54 21.21 -0.79
C SER A 199 -19.64 20.14 -0.87
N ILE A 200 -19.27 18.88 -1.08
CA ILE A 200 -20.19 17.74 -1.16
C ILE A 200 -20.58 17.31 0.27
N PRO A 201 -21.89 17.26 0.61
CA PRO A 201 -22.34 16.79 1.92
C PRO A 201 -21.79 15.40 2.27
N GLY A 202 -21.18 15.28 3.45
CA GLY A 202 -20.58 14.04 3.93
C GLY A 202 -19.11 13.83 3.55
N ILE A 203 -18.52 14.68 2.71
CA ILE A 203 -17.08 14.63 2.38
C ILE A 203 -16.32 15.62 3.26
N GLY A 204 -15.69 15.10 4.32
CA GLY A 204 -14.77 15.87 5.16
C GLY A 204 -13.32 15.87 4.65
N GLU A 205 -12.47 16.66 5.31
CA GLU A 205 -11.03 16.82 5.00
C GLU A 205 -10.32 15.48 4.73
N ARG A 206 -10.49 14.51 5.64
CA ARG A 206 -9.83 13.19 5.56
C ARG A 206 -10.21 12.42 4.30
N VAL A 207 -11.50 12.45 3.94
CA VAL A 207 -12.04 11.74 2.76
C VAL A 207 -11.60 12.46 1.50
N ALA A 208 -11.68 13.79 1.48
CA ALA A 208 -11.24 14.59 0.34
C ALA A 208 -9.74 14.39 0.04
N THR A 209 -8.89 14.42 1.07
CA THR A 209 -7.45 14.11 0.94
C THR A 209 -7.24 12.71 0.38
N LEU A 210 -7.95 11.69 0.88
CA LEU A 210 -7.83 10.33 0.34
C LEU A 210 -8.25 10.24 -1.13
N LEU A 211 -9.30 10.94 -1.55
CA LEU A 211 -9.72 10.98 -2.96
C LEU A 211 -8.65 11.65 -3.83
N ILE A 212 -8.04 12.74 -3.36
CA ILE A 212 -6.95 13.42 -4.08
C ILE A 212 -5.74 12.50 -4.25
N THR A 213 -5.34 11.78 -3.19
CA THR A 213 -4.12 10.96 -3.22
C THR A 213 -4.30 9.62 -3.92
N ASP A 214 -5.44 8.96 -3.71
CA ASP A 214 -5.64 7.57 -4.13
C ASP A 214 -6.43 7.49 -5.45
N LEU A 215 -7.06 8.58 -5.88
CA LEU A 215 -7.87 8.68 -7.10
C LEU A 215 -7.60 9.99 -7.86
N PRO A 216 -6.34 10.24 -8.30
CA PRO A 216 -5.97 11.49 -8.98
C PRO A 216 -6.66 11.66 -10.34
N GLU A 217 -7.24 10.61 -10.91
CA GLU A 217 -8.01 10.68 -12.16
C GLU A 217 -9.40 11.33 -11.98
N LEU A 218 -9.81 11.62 -10.74
CA LEU A 218 -11.11 12.20 -10.41
C LEU A 218 -11.29 13.58 -11.08
N GLY A 219 -12.40 13.76 -11.78
CA GLY A 219 -12.69 14.98 -12.55
C GLY A 219 -12.10 14.99 -13.98
N GLN A 220 -11.20 14.06 -14.31
CA GLN A 220 -10.67 13.89 -15.68
C GLN A 220 -11.36 12.74 -16.44
N ARG A 221 -11.99 11.82 -15.70
CA ARG A 221 -12.68 10.65 -16.24
C ARG A 221 -14.17 10.68 -15.88
N ASP A 222 -14.98 10.00 -16.68
CA ASP A 222 -16.40 9.88 -16.41
C ASP A 222 -16.68 9.09 -15.12
N ARG A 223 -17.89 9.26 -14.59
CA ARG A 223 -18.35 8.61 -13.35
C ARG A 223 -18.28 7.08 -13.39
N LYS A 224 -18.50 6.44 -14.54
CA LYS A 224 -18.48 4.97 -14.68
C LYS A 224 -17.04 4.45 -14.65
N ALA A 225 -16.13 5.13 -15.32
CA ALA A 225 -14.71 4.83 -15.31
C ALA A 225 -14.13 4.97 -13.90
N ILE A 226 -14.51 6.04 -13.18
CA ILE A 226 -14.11 6.25 -11.78
C ILE A 226 -14.68 5.16 -10.87
N ALA A 227 -15.98 4.84 -10.97
CA ALA A 227 -16.58 3.77 -10.19
C ALA A 227 -15.92 2.40 -10.47
N SER A 228 -15.57 2.12 -11.72
CA SER A 228 -14.85 0.91 -12.10
C SER A 228 -13.43 0.88 -11.52
N LEU A 229 -12.71 2.01 -11.57
CA LEU A 229 -11.37 2.13 -11.00
C LEU A 229 -11.37 1.90 -9.49
N ALA A 230 -12.34 2.47 -8.78
CA ALA A 230 -12.55 2.29 -7.36
C ALA A 230 -13.07 0.87 -7.00
N GLY A 231 -13.50 0.08 -7.99
CA GLY A 231 -14.10 -1.24 -7.77
C GLY A 231 -15.53 -1.22 -7.25
N LEU A 232 -16.23 -0.09 -7.42
CA LEU A 232 -17.61 0.12 -6.98
C LEU A 232 -18.62 -0.14 -8.10
N ALA A 233 -18.17 -0.17 -9.37
CA ALA A 233 -19.06 -0.46 -10.49
C ALA A 233 -19.53 -1.92 -10.45
N PRO A 234 -20.86 -2.18 -10.52
CA PRO A 234 -21.38 -3.54 -10.58
C PRO A 234 -20.94 -4.20 -11.89
N THR A 235 -20.20 -5.30 -11.78
CA THR A 235 -19.93 -6.18 -12.92
C THR A 235 -21.10 -7.11 -13.10
N SER A 236 -21.63 -7.23 -14.33
CA SER A 236 -22.57 -8.29 -14.69
C SER A 236 -21.88 -9.63 -14.50
N ALA A 237 -22.07 -10.25 -13.34
CA ALA A 237 -21.64 -11.62 -13.11
C ALA A 237 -22.39 -12.51 -14.11
N ASN A 238 -21.65 -13.32 -14.88
CA ASN A 238 -22.27 -14.32 -15.73
C ASN A 238 -23.08 -15.28 -14.81
N PRO A 239 -24.40 -15.44 -15.00
CA PRO A 239 -25.22 -16.31 -14.15
C PRO A 239 -24.76 -17.77 -14.14
N ALA A 240 -23.90 -18.18 -15.09
CA ALA A 240 -23.24 -19.48 -15.07
C ALA A 240 -22.29 -19.70 -13.87
N GLN A 241 -21.68 -18.64 -13.31
CA GLN A 241 -20.79 -18.77 -12.14
C GLN A 241 -21.55 -18.91 -10.80
N ARG A 242 -22.86 -18.63 -10.76
CA ARG A 242 -23.69 -18.83 -9.56
C ARG A 242 -24.18 -20.27 -9.36
N ARG A 243 -23.97 -21.18 -10.33
CA ARG A 243 -24.34 -22.61 -10.23
C ARG A 243 -23.14 -23.50 -9.89
N LEU A 244 -22.33 -23.08 -8.92
CA LEU A 244 -21.54 -24.01 -8.14
C LEU A 244 -22.08 -23.94 -6.71
N ALA A 245 -23.33 -24.39 -6.55
CA ALA A 245 -23.78 -24.86 -5.26
C ALA A 245 -22.88 -26.06 -4.88
N PRO A 246 -22.55 -26.26 -3.60
CA PRO A 246 -21.92 -27.52 -3.19
C PRO A 246 -22.79 -28.68 -3.68
N PRO A 247 -22.19 -29.81 -4.13
CA PRO A 247 -22.96 -30.95 -4.57
C PRO A 247 -23.93 -31.37 -3.46
N SER A 248 -25.14 -31.73 -3.87
CA SER A 248 -26.12 -32.39 -3.00
C SER A 248 -25.45 -33.60 -2.32
N PRO A 249 -25.80 -33.94 -1.05
CA PRO A 249 -25.26 -35.13 -0.37
C PRO A 249 -25.48 -36.45 -1.13
N ALA A 250 -26.32 -36.44 -2.16
CA ALA A 250 -26.60 -37.60 -3.01
C ALA A 250 -25.52 -37.92 -4.06
N ASP A 251 -24.59 -37.00 -4.34
CA ASP A 251 -23.59 -37.15 -5.43
C ASP A 251 -22.18 -37.52 -4.93
N VAL A 252 -22.04 -37.93 -3.67
CA VAL A 252 -20.76 -38.43 -3.14
C VAL A 252 -20.71 -39.95 -3.37
N PRO A 253 -19.81 -40.49 -4.22
CA PRO A 253 -19.64 -41.92 -4.32
C PRO A 253 -19.18 -42.48 -2.96
N ALA A 254 -19.85 -43.53 -2.49
CA ALA A 254 -19.58 -44.20 -1.23
C ALA A 254 -18.09 -44.58 -1.13
N PHE A 255 -17.39 -43.93 -0.20
CA PHE A 255 -16.01 -44.27 0.11
C PHE A 255 -15.99 -45.62 0.84
N ALA A 256 -15.40 -46.64 0.20
CA ALA A 256 -15.20 -47.94 0.82
C ALA A 256 -14.25 -47.82 2.03
N PRO A 257 -14.54 -48.47 3.17
CA PRO A 257 -13.70 -48.35 4.36
C PRO A 257 -12.50 -49.30 4.27
N ARG A 258 -11.28 -48.76 4.20
CA ARG A 258 -10.06 -49.48 4.59
C ARG A 258 -8.94 -48.50 4.92
N SER A 259 -8.67 -48.31 6.20
CA SER A 259 -7.59 -49.03 6.88
C SER A 259 -7.46 -48.53 8.32
N THR A 260 -7.33 -49.49 9.22
CA THR A 260 -7.18 -49.33 10.66
C THR A 260 -5.85 -48.65 11.00
N TRP A 261 -5.94 -47.42 11.51
CA TRP A 261 -4.87 -46.87 12.35
C TRP A 261 -5.13 -47.35 13.79
N PRO A 262 -4.11 -47.82 14.53
CA PRO A 262 -4.33 -48.25 15.90
C PRO A 262 -4.69 -47.05 16.77
N PRO A 263 -5.53 -47.22 17.80
CA PRO A 263 -5.88 -46.14 18.71
C PRO A 263 -4.63 -45.66 19.46
N TRP A 264 -4.48 -44.34 19.56
CA TRP A 264 -3.51 -43.68 20.42
C TRP A 264 -3.66 -44.14 21.87
N SER A 265 -2.61 -44.72 22.44
CA SER A 265 -2.54 -45.05 23.87
C SER A 265 -1.98 -43.86 24.64
N PRO A 266 -2.65 -43.36 25.70
CA PRO A 266 -2.05 -42.38 26.61
C PRO A 266 -0.92 -43.05 27.42
N PRO A 267 0.15 -42.32 27.78
CA PRO A 267 1.20 -42.88 28.62
C PRO A 267 0.68 -43.25 30.01
N ALA A 268 1.13 -44.39 30.51
CA ALA A 268 0.75 -44.97 31.79
C ALA A 268 1.19 -44.07 32.97
N THR A 269 0.25 -43.85 33.88
CA THR A 269 0.47 -43.29 35.21
C THR A 269 1.40 -44.21 36.01
N THR A 270 2.54 -43.69 36.47
CA THR A 270 3.28 -44.26 37.62
C THR A 270 3.20 -43.28 38.78
N PRO A 271 2.99 -43.75 40.03
CA PRO A 271 2.75 -42.89 41.17
C PRO A 271 4.08 -42.47 41.81
N SER A 272 4.23 -41.20 42.18
CA SER A 272 5.09 -40.85 43.31
C SER A 272 4.77 -39.47 43.89
N SER A 273 4.58 -39.51 45.21
CA SER A 273 4.75 -38.46 46.23
C SER A 273 3.98 -37.14 46.14
N ALA A 274 3.05 -37.03 47.09
CA ALA A 274 2.32 -35.84 47.47
C ALA A 274 3.25 -34.72 47.98
N THR A 275 2.93 -33.47 47.63
CA THR A 275 3.07 -32.35 48.57
C THR A 275 1.89 -31.41 48.37
N THR A 276 1.08 -31.35 49.42
CA THR A 276 -0.07 -30.49 49.65
C THR A 276 0.22 -29.01 49.36
N THR A 277 -0.63 -28.34 48.57
CA THR A 277 -1.14 -26.98 48.87
C THR A 277 -2.41 -26.72 48.06
N THR A 278 -3.49 -26.51 48.79
CA THR A 278 -4.88 -26.29 48.38
C THR A 278 -5.06 -24.92 47.69
N PRO A 279 -6.00 -24.78 46.72
CA PRO A 279 -6.14 -23.57 45.91
C PRO A 279 -7.04 -22.52 46.56
N PHE A 280 -6.68 -21.24 46.43
CA PHE A 280 -7.59 -20.13 46.75
C PHE A 280 -8.39 -19.71 45.53
N ALA A 281 -9.71 -19.85 45.66
CA ALA A 281 -10.71 -19.52 44.68
C ALA A 281 -10.86 -18.00 44.50
N CYS A 282 -10.97 -17.58 43.25
CA CYS A 282 -11.47 -16.26 42.87
C CYS A 282 -12.98 -16.24 43.11
N LYS A 283 -13.45 -15.41 44.06
CA LYS A 283 -14.85 -15.03 44.16
C LYS A 283 -14.96 -13.51 44.07
N GLU A 284 -15.72 -13.09 43.07
CA GLU A 284 -16.29 -11.76 42.93
C GLU A 284 -17.04 -11.35 44.19
N ASN A 285 -17.03 -10.05 44.50
CA ASN A 285 -18.15 -9.42 45.17
C ASN A 285 -18.39 -8.02 44.58
N PRO A 286 -19.62 -7.70 44.14
CA PRO A 286 -19.98 -6.40 43.61
C PRO A 286 -20.58 -5.47 44.69
N GLU A 287 -20.81 -4.22 44.26
CA GLU A 287 -21.65 -3.18 44.87
C GLU A 287 -21.11 -2.47 46.13
N ARG A 288 -21.48 -1.22 46.48
CA ARG A 288 -21.97 0.02 45.83
C ARG A 288 -22.35 0.94 47.00
N SER A 289 -21.78 2.13 47.11
CA SER A 289 -22.39 3.26 47.86
C SER A 289 -21.66 4.55 47.43
N ARG A 290 -22.23 5.33 46.49
CA ARG A 290 -23.17 6.46 46.65
C ARG A 290 -22.73 7.53 47.68
N SER A 291 -22.46 8.72 47.11
CA SER A 291 -22.73 10.11 47.58
C SER A 291 -22.20 10.50 48.97
N SER A 292 -21.51 11.63 49.14
CA SER A 292 -22.12 12.96 49.08
C SER A 292 -21.07 14.08 49.10
N GLN A 293 -21.48 15.25 48.62
CA GLN A 293 -20.78 16.54 48.56
C GLN A 293 -20.44 17.14 49.94
N SER A 294 -19.35 17.91 50.01
CA SER A 294 -19.23 19.28 50.57
C SER A 294 -17.75 19.68 50.57
N HIS A 295 -17.35 20.65 49.75
CA HIS A 295 -17.03 22.03 50.15
C HIS A 295 -15.99 22.15 51.26
N GLU A 296 -14.76 22.55 50.90
CA GLU A 296 -14.09 23.69 51.51
C GLU A 296 -12.85 24.15 50.72
N ASN A 297 -12.76 25.47 50.56
CA ASN A 297 -11.68 26.25 49.98
C ASN A 297 -10.36 26.07 50.77
N CYS A 298 -9.21 26.14 50.11
CA CYS A 298 -8.25 27.22 50.42
C CYS A 298 -7.15 27.35 49.36
N SER A 299 -6.97 28.58 48.91
CA SER A 299 -5.92 29.08 48.03
C SER A 299 -4.57 29.17 48.76
N SER A 300 -3.48 28.87 48.04
CA SER A 300 -2.22 29.62 48.15
C SER A 300 -1.23 29.17 47.06
N GLN A 301 -1.02 30.03 46.06
CA GLN A 301 0.19 30.06 45.21
C GLN A 301 1.36 30.71 45.99
N PRO A 302 2.48 31.14 45.35
CA PRO A 302 3.63 30.35 44.90
C PRO A 302 4.94 30.88 45.52
N THR A 303 6.08 30.19 45.36
CA THR A 303 7.40 30.81 45.62
C THR A 303 8.36 30.64 44.46
N HIS A 304 8.77 31.81 43.95
CA HIS A 304 9.91 32.06 43.09
C HIS A 304 11.21 31.43 43.60
N SER A 305 12.07 30.99 42.67
CA SER A 305 13.49 31.38 42.70
C SER A 305 14.05 31.45 41.28
N SER A 306 15.00 32.35 41.11
CA SER A 306 15.38 33.01 39.86
C SER A 306 16.85 32.79 39.52
N LYS A 307 17.12 32.45 38.24
CA LYS A 307 18.24 32.92 37.38
C LYS A 307 19.71 32.60 37.80
N PRO A 308 20.73 32.64 36.89
CA PRO A 308 20.81 33.53 35.72
C PRO A 308 21.34 32.98 34.38
N THR A 309 21.09 33.86 33.41
CA THR A 309 21.39 33.88 31.98
C THR A 309 22.88 34.09 31.67
N ARG A 310 23.40 33.47 30.60
CA ARG A 310 24.52 34.03 29.83
C ARG A 310 24.13 34.20 28.36
N HIS A 311 24.19 35.46 27.93
CA HIS A 311 24.12 35.91 26.55
C HIS A 311 25.41 35.52 25.82
N ILE A 312 25.29 35.03 24.58
CA ILE A 312 26.36 35.14 23.57
C ILE A 312 25.77 35.82 22.35
N LYS A 313 26.50 36.85 21.92
CA LYS A 313 26.18 37.87 20.91
C LYS A 313 26.48 37.33 19.51
N VAL A 314 25.61 37.65 18.57
CA VAL A 314 25.72 37.41 17.13
C VAL A 314 26.86 38.25 16.52
N ARG A 315 27.59 37.69 15.55
CA ARG A 315 28.35 38.46 14.53
C ARG A 315 28.07 37.89 13.13
N PRO A 316 27.76 38.73 12.13
CA PRO A 316 27.52 38.31 10.75
C PRO A 316 28.84 38.15 9.99
N LEU A 317 28.93 37.11 9.14
CA LEU A 317 30.00 36.98 8.15
C LEU A 317 29.56 37.62 6.84
N THR A 318 30.44 38.48 6.35
CA THR A 318 30.37 39.38 5.21
C THR A 318 30.31 38.67 3.86
N HIS A 319 29.57 39.28 2.93
CA HIS A 319 29.66 39.06 1.49
C HIS A 319 31.11 39.11 0.97
N LYS A 320 31.48 38.15 0.12
CA LYS A 320 32.49 38.35 -0.93
C LYS A 320 31.88 38.01 -2.29
N THR A 321 31.57 39.07 -3.01
CA THR A 321 31.43 39.10 -4.46
C THR A 321 32.81 38.88 -5.07
N VAL A 322 32.97 37.94 -6.00
CA VAL A 322 34.02 37.98 -7.02
C VAL A 322 33.33 37.86 -8.36
N ALA A 323 33.50 38.90 -9.16
CA ALA A 323 33.06 39.01 -10.53
C ALA A 323 33.95 38.18 -11.47
N GLY A 324 33.30 37.67 -12.52
CA GLY A 324 33.75 37.47 -13.90
C GLY A 324 35.23 37.22 -14.23
N PHE A 325 35.46 36.16 -15.00
CA PHE A 325 36.30 36.27 -16.20
C PHE A 325 35.69 35.46 -17.35
N ALA A 326 35.58 36.12 -18.49
CA ALA A 326 35.14 35.58 -19.76
C ALA A 326 36.25 34.75 -20.43
N ARG A 327 35.90 33.62 -21.03
CA ARG A 327 36.13 33.24 -22.43
C ARG A 327 35.43 31.93 -22.74
#